data_AF-A0A4P8HNR3-F1
#
_entry.id   AF-A0A4P8HNR3-F1
#
_cell.length_a   1.000
_cell.length_b   1.000
_cell.length_c   1.000
_cell.angle_alpha   90.00
_cell.angle_beta   90.00
_cell.angle_gamma   90.00
#
_symmetry.space_group_name_H-M   'P 1'
#
loop_
_entity.id
_entity.type
_entity.pdbx_description
1 polymer ?
#
loop_
_entity_poly.entity_id
_entity_poly.type
_entity_poly.pdbx_seq_one_letter_code
_entity_poly.pdbx_strand_id
1 'polypeptide(L)'
;MNQPLQDERIVTSLRIEVQLSSADAWPVQFTMVDSNGESLPAAVTLRDGDLENLHTVLAKIAAHAAPAAGGLPFGGLDETRVILGFDDYVTPHFNFYFTIAYPSGDGGYQPVTGRALVTDDSLARLVEGLREVKEAGQGVVDWVVAD
;
A
#
# COMPACT_ATOMS: atom_id res chain seq x y z
N MET A 1 -4.59 7.92 27.94
CA MET A 1 -3.69 8.82 27.19
C MET A 1 -2.99 7.95 26.17
N ASN A 2 -3.46 7.96 24.92
CA ASN A 2 -2.80 7.25 23.84
C ASN A 2 -1.59 8.09 23.42
N GLN A 3 -0.38 7.62 23.74
CA GLN A 3 0.80 8.17 23.08
C GLN A 3 0.63 7.90 21.58
N PRO A 4 0.82 8.89 20.70
CA PRO A 4 0.98 8.61 19.28
C PRO A 4 2.17 7.64 19.13
N LEU A 5 1.98 6.59 18.33
CA LEU A 5 3.06 5.68 17.98
C LEU A 5 4.17 6.51 17.32
N GLN A 6 5.42 6.29 17.72
CA GLN A 6 6.55 7.18 17.45
C GLN A 6 6.89 7.37 15.95
N ASP A 7 6.26 6.58 15.07
CA ASP A 7 6.55 6.50 13.63
C ASP A 7 5.29 6.66 12.74
N GLU A 8 4.30 7.46 13.18
CA GLU A 8 3.18 7.87 12.33
C GLU A 8 3.55 9.07 11.44
N ARG A 9 3.31 8.93 10.13
CA ARG A 9 3.61 9.92 9.09
C ARG A 9 2.36 10.26 8.29
N ILE A 10 2.34 11.43 7.63
CA ILE A 10 1.29 11.76 6.66
C ILE A 10 1.77 11.33 5.27
N VAL A 11 1.04 10.43 4.60
CA VAL A 11 1.38 10.01 3.22
C VAL A 11 0.90 11.04 2.23
N THR A 12 1.77 11.42 1.30
CA THR A 12 1.43 12.32 0.18
C THR A 12 1.39 11.58 -1.15
N SER A 13 2.25 10.57 -1.34
CA SER A 13 2.20 9.70 -2.50
C SER A 13 2.69 8.29 -2.18
N LEU A 14 2.30 7.35 -3.05
CA LEU A 14 2.78 5.98 -3.05
C LEU A 14 3.10 5.58 -4.48
N ARG A 15 4.33 5.12 -4.70
CA ARG A 15 4.74 4.46 -5.94
C ARG A 15 4.73 2.94 -5.75
N ILE A 16 4.17 2.22 -6.70
CA ILE A 16 4.17 0.75 -6.73
C ILE A 16 4.80 0.32 -8.05
N GLU A 17 5.98 -0.25 -7.99
CA GLU A 17 6.72 -0.74 -9.17
C GLU A 17 6.76 -2.27 -9.13
N VAL A 18 6.11 -2.89 -10.12
CA VAL A 18 6.04 -4.34 -10.29
C VAL A 18 6.99 -4.72 -11.42
N GLN A 19 8.00 -5.53 -11.10
CA GLN A 19 8.97 -6.01 -12.09
C GLN A 19 8.48 -7.29 -12.76
N LEU A 20 8.90 -7.50 -14.01
CA LEU A 20 8.60 -8.72 -14.74
C LEU A 20 9.10 -9.95 -13.97
N SER A 21 8.17 -10.82 -13.64
CA SER A 21 8.40 -11.94 -12.74
C SER A 21 8.80 -13.22 -13.48
N SER A 22 9.53 -14.10 -12.78
CA SER A 22 9.54 -15.54 -13.09
C SER A 22 8.25 -16.19 -12.55
N ALA A 23 7.90 -17.41 -12.94
CA ALA A 23 6.55 -17.98 -12.74
C ALA A 23 5.96 -17.89 -11.30
N ASP A 24 6.79 -17.79 -10.25
CA ASP A 24 6.35 -18.00 -8.87
C ASP A 24 6.64 -16.85 -7.88
N ALA A 25 7.29 -15.75 -8.30
CA ALA A 25 7.73 -14.70 -7.35
C ALA A 25 7.86 -13.32 -8.00
N TRP A 26 6.93 -12.42 -7.65
CA TRP A 26 6.79 -11.10 -8.27
C TRP A 26 7.47 -10.02 -7.41
N PRO A 27 8.64 -9.50 -7.81
CA PRO A 27 9.31 -8.46 -7.06
C PRO A 27 8.55 -7.14 -7.21
N VAL A 28 8.18 -6.55 -6.07
CA VAL A 28 7.48 -5.27 -6.02
C VAL A 28 8.22 -4.31 -5.12
N GLN A 29 8.47 -3.11 -5.63
CA GLN A 29 9.02 -2.00 -4.88
C GLN A 29 7.88 -1.01 -4.58
N PHE A 30 7.53 -0.90 -3.30
CA PHE A 30 6.71 0.19 -2.82
C PHE A 30 7.61 1.35 -2.40
N THR A 31 7.19 2.58 -2.67
CA THR A 31 7.87 3.78 -2.15
C THR A 31 6.83 4.76 -1.65
N MET A 32 6.77 4.92 -0.33
CA MET A 32 5.92 5.90 0.32
C MET A 32 6.67 7.24 0.38
N VAL A 33 6.02 8.33 0.01
CA VAL A 33 6.53 9.69 0.25
C VAL A 33 5.66 10.34 1.32
N ASP A 34 6.31 10.89 2.34
CA ASP A 34 5.61 11.58 3.42
C ASP A 34 5.45 13.09 3.18
N SER A 35 4.79 13.80 4.09
CA SER A 35 4.59 15.25 4.01
C SER A 35 5.87 16.09 4.16
N ASN A 36 6.96 15.49 4.64
CA ASN A 36 8.28 16.12 4.70
C ASN A 36 9.07 15.92 3.40
N GLY A 37 8.53 15.14 2.44
CA GLY A 37 9.22 14.76 1.21
C GLY A 37 10.20 13.60 1.39
N GLU A 38 10.21 12.93 2.55
CA GLU A 38 11.05 11.76 2.77
C GLU A 38 10.46 10.57 2.00
N SER A 39 11.31 9.88 1.23
CA SER A 39 10.95 8.68 0.48
C SER A 39 11.38 7.43 1.23
N LEU A 40 10.43 6.56 1.52
CA LEU A 40 10.62 5.32 2.27
C LEU A 40 10.36 4.12 1.35
N PRO A 41 11.43 3.49 0.82
CA PRO A 41 11.32 2.31 -0.02
C PRO A 41 11.03 1.05 0.81
N ALA A 42 10.22 0.15 0.25
CA ALA A 42 9.95 -1.19 0.75
C ALA A 42 9.90 -2.19 -0.41
N ALA A 43 10.95 -3.00 -0.53
CA ALA A 43 10.99 -4.12 -1.45
C ALA A 43 10.28 -5.33 -0.83
N VAL A 44 9.30 -5.89 -1.53
CA VAL A 44 8.58 -7.10 -1.11
C VAL A 44 8.46 -8.06 -2.28
N THR A 45 8.33 -9.35 -1.99
CA THR A 45 7.93 -10.35 -2.99
C THR A 45 6.45 -10.67 -2.82
N LEU A 46 5.69 -10.46 -3.88
CA LEU A 46 4.29 -10.88 -3.95
C LEU A 46 4.21 -12.36 -4.36
N ARG A 47 3.26 -13.08 -3.76
CA ARG A 47 2.89 -14.43 -4.17
C ARG A 47 1.99 -14.36 -5.39
N ASP A 48 1.85 -15.49 -6.08
CA ASP A 48 0.86 -15.61 -7.15
C ASP A 48 -0.54 -15.23 -6.64
N GLY A 49 -1.26 -14.42 -7.43
CA GLY A 49 -2.57 -13.90 -7.08
C GLY A 49 -2.62 -12.71 -6.10
N ASP A 50 -1.52 -12.32 -5.44
CA ASP A 50 -1.54 -11.20 -4.48
C ASP A 50 -1.89 -9.86 -5.16
N LEU A 51 -1.34 -9.60 -6.35
CA LEU A 51 -1.64 -8.39 -7.12
C LEU A 51 -3.11 -8.37 -7.61
N GLU A 52 -3.63 -9.53 -8.05
CA GLU A 52 -5.04 -9.69 -8.43
C GLU A 52 -5.97 -9.44 -7.24
N ASN A 53 -5.63 -9.99 -6.09
CA ASN A 53 -6.38 -9.81 -4.85
C ASN A 53 -6.34 -8.34 -4.39
N LEU A 54 -5.17 -7.69 -4.44
CA LEU A 54 -5.02 -6.26 -4.13
C LEU A 54 -5.96 -5.42 -4.99
N HIS A 55 -5.86 -5.55 -6.31
CA HIS A 55 -6.72 -4.83 -7.24
C HIS A 55 -8.21 -5.11 -6.97
N THR A 56 -8.59 -6.38 -6.79
CA THR A 56 -9.99 -6.78 -6.58
C THR A 56 -10.58 -6.20 -5.30
N VAL A 57 -9.82 -6.21 -4.21
CA VAL A 57 -10.27 -5.66 -2.92
C VAL A 57 -10.40 -4.15 -3.01
N LEU A 58 -9.40 -3.45 -3.55
CA LEU A 58 -9.45 -1.99 -3.70
C LEU A 58 -10.57 -1.55 -4.64
N ALA A 59 -10.80 -2.26 -5.74
CA ALA A 59 -11.91 -1.98 -6.66
C ALA A 59 -13.29 -2.10 -5.98
N LYS A 60 -13.47 -3.10 -5.11
CA LYS A 60 -14.72 -3.26 -4.33
C LYS A 60 -14.89 -2.15 -3.29
N ILE A 61 -13.81 -1.73 -2.65
CA ILE A 61 -13.83 -0.62 -1.68
C ILE A 61 -14.17 0.70 -2.39
N ALA A 62 -13.50 1.01 -3.51
CA ALA A 62 -13.77 2.20 -4.32
C ALA A 62 -15.21 2.26 -4.83
N ALA A 63 -15.80 1.11 -5.16
CA ALA A 63 -17.19 1.00 -5.59
C ALA A 63 -18.21 0.95 -4.43
N HIS A 64 -17.77 1.13 -3.18
CA HIS A 64 -18.60 1.00 -1.97
C HIS A 64 -19.32 -0.37 -1.85
N ALA A 65 -18.79 -1.39 -2.51
CA ALA A 65 -19.30 -2.76 -2.50
C ALA A 65 -18.67 -3.64 -1.40
N ALA A 66 -17.66 -3.11 -0.70
CA ALA A 66 -17.02 -3.71 0.45
C ALA A 66 -16.68 -2.62 1.48
N PRO A 67 -16.62 -2.96 2.79
CA PRO A 67 -16.22 -2.00 3.80
C PRO A 67 -14.74 -1.63 3.63
N ALA A 68 -14.43 -0.34 3.81
CA ALA A 68 -13.07 0.17 3.90
C ALA A 68 -12.48 -0.12 5.28
N ALA A 69 -12.29 -1.39 5.61
CA ALA A 69 -11.79 -1.80 6.93
C ALA A 69 -10.82 -2.98 6.79
N GLY A 70 -9.65 -2.84 7.43
CA GLY A 70 -8.61 -3.85 7.45
C GLY A 70 -7.46 -3.57 6.48
N GLY A 71 -6.50 -4.49 6.43
CA GLY A 71 -5.27 -4.33 5.67
C GLY A 71 -4.90 -5.58 4.89
N LEU A 72 -4.21 -5.36 3.78
CA LEU A 72 -3.68 -6.38 2.88
C LEU A 72 -2.17 -6.48 3.11
N PRO A 73 -1.69 -7.55 3.78
CA PRO A 73 -0.28 -7.74 4.06
C PRO A 73 0.47 -8.36 2.87
N PHE A 74 1.69 -7.89 2.63
CA PHE A 74 2.62 -8.37 1.61
C PHE A 74 4.03 -8.57 2.20
N GLY A 75 4.81 -9.47 1.62
CA GLY A 75 6.20 -9.78 2.02
C GLY A 75 6.37 -11.12 2.74
N GLY A 76 7.62 -11.60 2.77
CA GLY A 76 8.01 -12.90 3.32
C GLY A 76 8.33 -12.93 4.81
N LEU A 77 8.75 -14.12 5.26
CA LEU A 77 9.41 -14.29 6.56
C LEU A 77 10.81 -13.67 6.48
N ASP A 78 11.19 -12.90 7.50
CA ASP A 78 12.50 -12.22 7.60
C ASP A 78 12.81 -11.17 6.51
N GLU A 79 11.84 -10.84 5.66
CA GLU A 79 11.91 -9.77 4.67
C GLU A 79 11.13 -8.54 5.15
N THR A 80 11.35 -7.40 4.49
CA THR A 80 10.47 -6.23 4.61
C THR A 80 9.03 -6.63 4.32
N ARG A 81 8.10 -6.12 5.12
CA ARG A 81 6.67 -6.34 4.94
C ARG A 81 5.96 -5.02 4.75
N VAL A 82 4.87 -5.08 4.00
CA VAL A 82 4.00 -3.95 3.73
C VAL A 82 2.57 -4.32 4.10
N ILE A 83 1.83 -3.40 4.68
CA ILE A 83 0.39 -3.50 4.83
C ILE A 83 -0.23 -2.27 4.19
N LEU A 84 -1.12 -2.48 3.23
CA LEU A 84 -1.95 -1.44 2.64
C LEU A 84 -3.39 -1.63 3.10
N GLY A 85 -4.02 -0.59 3.67
CA GLY A 85 -5.35 -0.76 4.22
C GLY A 85 -6.11 0.53 4.48
N PHE A 86 -7.30 0.35 5.04
CA PHE A 86 -8.19 1.42 5.48
C PHE A 86 -8.73 1.11 6.87
N ASP A 87 -8.90 2.14 7.69
CA ASP A 87 -9.53 2.00 9.00
C ASP A 87 -11.06 2.13 8.90
N ASP A 88 -11.54 3.09 8.10
CA ASP A 88 -12.95 3.30 7.79
C ASP A 88 -13.14 4.17 6.51
N TYR A 89 -14.41 4.47 6.20
CA TYR A 89 -14.83 5.50 5.27
C TYR A 89 -15.78 6.47 5.96
N VAL A 90 -15.42 7.75 5.98
CA VAL A 90 -16.24 8.86 6.46
C VAL A 90 -16.37 9.85 5.31
N THR A 91 -17.53 9.83 4.64
CA THR A 91 -17.77 10.64 3.44
C THR A 91 -17.28 12.09 3.61
N PRO A 92 -16.44 12.61 2.69
CA PRO A 92 -16.07 12.03 1.39
C PRO A 92 -14.71 11.31 1.36
N HIS A 93 -14.19 10.81 2.50
CA HIS A 93 -12.82 10.30 2.59
C HIS A 93 -12.74 8.87 3.13
N PHE A 94 -11.82 8.11 2.55
CA PHE A 94 -11.29 6.87 3.14
C PHE A 94 -10.14 7.21 4.08
N ASN A 95 -10.15 6.62 5.28
CA ASN A 95 -9.04 6.72 6.22
C ASN A 95 -7.98 5.66 5.88
N PHE A 96 -7.08 6.02 4.98
CA PHE A 96 -6.04 5.15 4.45
C PHE A 96 -4.84 5.06 5.39
N TYR A 97 -4.24 3.86 5.45
CA TYR A 97 -2.92 3.68 6.03
C TYR A 97 -2.04 2.76 5.17
N PHE A 98 -0.74 3.01 5.27
CA PHE A 98 0.31 2.22 4.65
C PHE A 98 1.42 2.00 5.67
N THR A 99 1.65 0.75 6.05
CA THR A 99 2.68 0.39 7.03
C THR A 99 3.80 -0.36 6.34
N ILE A 100 5.04 0.11 6.53
CA ILE A 100 6.25 -0.62 6.18
C ILE A 100 6.86 -1.18 7.45
N ALA A 101 7.09 -2.48 7.52
CA ALA A 101 7.79 -3.12 8.63
C ALA A 101 9.16 -3.60 8.17
N TYR A 102 10.21 -2.92 8.61
CA TYR A 102 11.60 -3.27 8.31
C TYR A 102 12.10 -4.34 9.29
N PRO A 103 12.78 -5.42 8.84
CA PRO A 103 13.37 -6.40 9.75
C PRO A 103 14.40 -5.74 10.67
N SER A 104 14.42 -6.13 11.95
CA SER A 104 15.42 -5.70 12.92
C SER A 104 16.25 -6.89 13.42
N GLY A 105 17.47 -6.62 13.87
CA GLY A 105 18.50 -7.63 14.13
C GLY A 105 18.16 -8.72 15.17
N ASP A 106 17.13 -8.50 16.00
CA ASP A 106 16.69 -9.46 17.03
C ASP A 106 15.50 -10.33 16.57
N GLY A 107 15.27 -10.47 15.25
CA GLY A 107 14.10 -11.15 14.69
C GLY A 107 12.79 -10.35 14.87
N GLY A 108 12.92 -9.06 15.14
CA GLY A 108 11.81 -8.12 15.27
C GLY A 108 11.55 -7.33 13.99
N TYR A 109 10.62 -6.40 14.10
CA TYR A 109 10.30 -5.46 13.03
C TYR A 109 10.21 -4.04 13.59
N GLN A 110 10.67 -3.06 12.80
CA GLN A 110 10.46 -1.65 13.06
C GLN A 110 9.42 -1.10 12.07
N PRO A 111 8.15 -0.94 12.50
CA PRO A 111 7.09 -0.45 11.63
C PRO A 111 7.12 1.08 11.51
N VAL A 112 6.93 1.57 10.29
CA VAL A 112 6.65 2.97 9.97
C VAL A 112 5.29 3.02 9.30
N THR A 113 4.36 3.81 9.85
CA THR A 113 2.98 3.88 9.33
C THR A 113 2.70 5.26 8.79
N GLY A 114 2.44 5.34 7.49
CA GLY A 114 1.85 6.50 6.87
C GLY A 114 0.32 6.44 6.93
N ARG A 115 -0.32 7.58 7.15
CA ARG A 115 -1.78 7.75 7.13
C ARG A 115 -2.17 8.91 6.22
N ALA A 116 -3.34 8.82 5.61
CA ALA A 116 -3.90 9.91 4.82
C ALA A 116 -5.41 9.82 4.65
N LEU A 117 -6.03 10.95 4.35
CA LEU A 117 -7.40 11.01 3.85
C LEU A 117 -7.37 10.87 2.33
N VAL A 118 -8.10 9.90 1.81
CA VAL A 118 -8.15 9.59 0.37
C VAL A 118 -9.55 9.88 -0.14
N THR A 119 -9.68 10.68 -1.20
CA THR A 119 -10.97 10.92 -1.88
C THR A 119 -11.37 9.70 -2.72
N ASP A 120 -12.67 9.58 -3.03
CA ASP A 120 -13.18 8.58 -3.97
C ASP A 120 -12.43 8.59 -5.32
N ASP A 121 -12.21 9.77 -5.89
CA ASP A 121 -11.49 9.95 -7.16
C ASP A 121 -10.01 9.54 -7.06
N SER A 122 -9.36 9.85 -5.93
CA SER A 122 -7.98 9.43 -5.69
C SER A 122 -7.86 7.90 -5.62
N LEU A 123 -8.75 7.23 -4.88
CA LEU A 123 -8.76 5.77 -4.81
C LEU A 123 -9.07 5.14 -6.17
N ALA A 124 -10.00 5.70 -6.94
CA ALA A 124 -10.33 5.20 -8.28
C ALA A 124 -9.12 5.21 -9.23
N ARG A 125 -8.26 6.24 -9.17
CA ARG A 125 -7.02 6.31 -9.95
C ARG A 125 -5.99 5.26 -9.53
N LEU A 126 -5.86 4.99 -8.24
CA LEU A 126 -5.00 3.90 -7.75
C LEU A 126 -5.48 2.54 -8.29
N VAL A 127 -6.80 2.28 -8.22
CA VAL A 127 -7.39 1.04 -8.74
C VAL A 127 -7.11 0.89 -10.22
N GLU A 128 -7.30 1.97 -11.00
CA GLU A 128 -7.05 1.95 -12.44
C GLU A 128 -5.57 1.71 -12.78
N GLY A 129 -4.64 2.37 -12.10
CA GLY A 129 -3.21 2.13 -12.29
C GLY A 129 -2.81 0.69 -11.96
N LEU A 130 -3.39 0.11 -10.90
CA LEU A 130 -3.17 -1.30 -10.56
C LEU A 130 -3.76 -2.24 -11.61
N ARG A 131 -4.90 -1.90 -12.22
CA ARG A 131 -5.50 -2.67 -13.32
C ARG A 131 -4.53 -2.76 -14.49
N GLU A 132 -3.97 -1.63 -14.91
CA GLU A 132 -3.01 -1.57 -16.03
C GLU A 132 -1.75 -2.40 -15.77
N VAL A 133 -1.15 -2.25 -14.57
CA VAL A 133 0.04 -3.02 -14.17
C VAL A 133 -0.26 -4.52 -14.12
N LYS A 134 -1.43 -4.90 -13.60
CA LYS A 134 -1.88 -6.29 -13.54
C LYS A 134 -2.05 -6.90 -14.93
N GLU A 135 -2.69 -6.19 -15.86
CA GLU A 135 -2.90 -6.65 -17.24
C GLU A 135 -1.59 -6.78 -18.01
N ALA A 136 -0.63 -5.89 -17.76
CA ALA A 136 0.69 -5.93 -18.37
C ALA A 136 1.65 -6.95 -17.72
N GLY A 137 1.36 -7.40 -16.49
CA GLY A 137 2.24 -8.25 -15.70
C GLY A 137 3.53 -7.57 -15.23
N GLN A 138 3.61 -6.24 -15.35
CA GLN A 138 4.70 -5.37 -14.90
C GLN A 138 4.29 -3.91 -15.09
N GLY A 139 4.96 -3.00 -14.40
CA GLY A 139 4.79 -1.57 -14.61
C GLY A 139 4.93 -0.76 -13.34
N VAL A 140 4.56 0.51 -13.43
CA VAL A 140 4.68 1.47 -12.34
C VAL A 140 3.34 2.18 -12.16
N VAL A 141 2.86 2.22 -10.93
CA VAL A 141 1.78 3.12 -10.49
C VAL A 141 2.42 4.22 -9.67
N ASP A 142 2.36 5.46 -10.14
CA ASP A 142 2.69 6.65 -9.35
C ASP A 142 1.37 7.28 -8.87
N TRP A 143 1.01 7.08 -7.60
CA TRP A 143 -0.26 7.54 -7.03
C TRP A 143 -0.05 8.70 -6.05
N VAL A 144 -0.74 9.81 -6.30
CA VAL A 144 -0.80 10.96 -5.39
C VAL A 144 -2.06 10.84 -4.54
N VAL A 145 -1.89 10.90 -3.22
CA VAL A 145 -2.96 10.60 -2.26
C VAL A 145 -3.98 11.72 -2.16
N ALA A 146 -3.52 12.95 -1.95
CA ALA A 146 -4.35 14.14 -1.84
C ALA A 146 -4.50 14.78 -3.23
N ASP A 147 -5.72 14.78 -3.75
CA ASP A 147 -6.14 15.59 -4.89
C ASP A 147 -7.58 16.04 -4.64
#